data_AF-A0A2N6A5A9-F1
#
_entry.id   AF-A0A2N6A5A9-F1
#
_cell.length_a   1.000
_cell.length_b   1.000
_cell.length_c   1.000
_cell.angle_alpha   90.00
_cell.angle_beta   90.00
_cell.angle_gamma   90.00
#
_symmetry.space_group_name_H-M   'P 1'
#
loop_
_entity.id
_entity.type
_entity.pdbx_description
1 polymer ?
#
loop_
_entity_poly.entity_id
_entity_poly.type
_entity_poly.pdbx_seq_one_letter_code
_entity_poly.pdbx_strand_id
1 'polypeptide(L)'
;MTEDGNISSIGLVTQDIIKVTLNGNVNVSQMENSLRWSIISSDDTQYDTTLHPRDIDRFSMVLDNDNGTVYRNILYLHTPFSLKENVTYTITFDTDTDQYPYSYNGTTGYFVTDKTFGPWNIAPTQDLSGASQAIKVNQHGYSAVGDDRYAYVGYWLGTGGALDIINGSAYTIYRASDNTAVEQGSLTYRGDDSRSGEEVHEIDLGNLSSGEYYIVVDGVGRSYTFRIGGSAFEAFYTAARGL
;
A
#
# COMPACT_ATOMS: atom_id res chain seq x y z
N MET A 1 -7.73 -4.69 -9.68
CA MET A 1 -7.85 -5.64 -8.56
C MET A 1 -9.05 -5.20 -7.75
N THR A 2 -10.15 -5.94 -7.83
CA THR A 2 -11.28 -5.75 -6.93
C THR A 2 -10.88 -6.29 -5.57
N GLU A 3 -10.82 -5.43 -4.55
CA GLU A 3 -10.71 -5.83 -3.13
C GLU A 3 -11.94 -6.60 -2.62
N ASP A 4 -12.89 -6.89 -3.52
CA ASP A 4 -14.19 -7.48 -3.26
C ASP A 4 -14.02 -8.96 -2.88
N GLY A 5 -14.39 -9.27 -1.63
CA GLY A 5 -14.34 -10.60 -1.03
C GLY A 5 -13.30 -10.79 0.08
N ASN A 6 -12.33 -9.87 0.23
CA ASN A 6 -11.33 -10.00 1.29
C ASN A 6 -11.85 -9.44 2.62
N ILE A 7 -11.92 -10.31 3.61
CA ILE A 7 -12.29 -10.00 5.00
C ILE A 7 -11.28 -9.03 5.65
N SER A 8 -10.02 -9.19 5.30
CA SER A 8 -8.92 -8.31 5.70
C SER A 8 -7.79 -8.37 4.67
N SER A 9 -6.91 -7.38 4.67
CA SER A 9 -5.73 -7.35 3.81
C SER A 9 -4.57 -6.61 4.47
N ILE A 10 -3.35 -6.86 3.98
CA ILE A 10 -2.13 -6.17 4.39
C ILE A 10 -1.42 -5.58 3.16
N GLY A 11 -0.69 -4.49 3.34
CA GLY A 11 0.20 -3.91 2.34
C GLY A 11 1.19 -2.94 2.97
N LEU A 12 2.11 -2.38 2.18
CA LEU A 12 3.03 -1.35 2.63
C LEU A 12 2.60 0.04 2.16
N VAL A 13 2.64 1.01 3.06
CA VAL A 13 2.69 2.42 2.68
C VAL A 13 4.15 2.80 2.47
N THR A 14 5.00 2.52 3.46
CA THR A 14 6.46 2.66 3.37
C THR A 14 7.15 1.46 4.01
N GLN A 15 8.49 1.43 4.04
CA GLN A 15 9.24 0.46 4.86
C GLN A 15 9.03 0.67 6.36
N ASP A 16 8.50 1.81 6.79
CA ASP A 16 8.21 2.13 8.19
C ASP A 16 6.73 2.04 8.54
N ILE A 17 5.85 1.89 7.54
CA ILE A 17 4.39 1.97 7.73
C ILE A 17 3.69 0.84 6.99
N ILE A 18 3.07 -0.06 7.77
CA ILE A 18 2.26 -1.17 7.26
C ILE A 18 0.80 -0.71 7.22
N LYS A 19 0.11 -0.94 6.10
CA LYS A 19 -1.34 -0.78 5.98
C LYS A 19 -2.04 -2.10 6.28
N VAL A 20 -3.01 -2.08 7.18
CA VAL A 20 -3.90 -3.21 7.43
C VAL A 20 -5.35 -2.78 7.20
N THR A 21 -6.11 -3.57 6.45
CA THR A 21 -7.54 -3.35 6.26
C THR A 21 -8.31 -4.41 7.02
N LEU A 22 -9.26 -4.00 7.86
CA LEU A 22 -10.15 -4.87 8.64
C LEU A 22 -11.61 -4.52 8.30
N ASN A 23 -12.34 -5.47 7.72
CA ASN A 23 -13.78 -5.32 7.48
C ASN A 23 -14.55 -5.99 8.61
N GLY A 24 -15.53 -5.29 9.18
CA GLY A 24 -16.43 -5.86 10.19
C GLY A 24 -16.64 -4.98 11.40
N ASN A 25 -17.19 -5.60 12.44
CA ASN A 25 -17.40 -4.96 13.74
C ASN A 25 -16.15 -5.22 14.55
N VAL A 26 -15.23 -4.25 14.54
CA VAL A 26 -13.99 -4.26 15.32
C VAL A 26 -14.01 -3.05 16.24
N ASN A 27 -13.75 -3.25 17.53
CA ASN A 27 -13.65 -2.17 18.50
C ASN A 27 -12.46 -1.26 18.17
N VAL A 28 -12.75 0.02 17.92
CA VAL A 28 -11.76 1.04 17.57
C VAL A 28 -10.67 1.18 18.62
N SER A 29 -11.00 1.14 19.91
CA SER A 29 -9.99 1.25 20.97
C SER A 29 -9.04 0.05 21.04
N GLN A 30 -9.44 -1.10 20.50
CA GLN A 30 -8.55 -2.26 20.36
C GLN A 30 -7.66 -2.13 19.14
N MET A 31 -8.22 -1.69 18.01
CA MET A 31 -7.45 -1.43 16.79
C MET A 31 -6.33 -0.41 17.01
N GLU A 32 -6.60 0.65 17.77
CA GLU A 32 -5.64 1.73 18.06
C GLU A 32 -4.68 1.39 19.22
N ASN A 33 -4.85 0.24 19.89
CA ASN A 33 -3.94 -0.19 20.95
C ASN A 33 -2.78 -0.99 20.36
N SER A 34 -1.59 -0.38 20.29
CA SER A 34 -0.40 -1.02 19.72
C SER A 34 0.00 -2.34 20.40
N LEU A 35 -0.32 -2.53 21.69
CA LEU A 35 -0.01 -3.77 22.41
C LEU A 35 -0.86 -4.96 21.94
N ARG A 36 -1.94 -4.73 21.19
CA ARG A 36 -2.75 -5.78 20.55
C ARG A 36 -2.19 -6.23 19.21
N TRP A 37 -1.17 -5.55 18.69
CA TRP A 37 -0.52 -5.88 17.41
C TRP A 37 0.85 -6.47 17.66
N SER A 38 1.20 -7.54 16.96
CA SER A 38 2.55 -8.11 17.02
C SER A 38 3.19 -8.11 15.64
N ILE A 39 4.47 -7.76 15.59
CA ILE A 39 5.34 -7.85 14.41
C ILE A 39 6.53 -8.73 14.78
N ILE A 40 6.78 -9.79 14.02
CA ILE A 40 7.89 -10.72 14.23
C ILE A 40 8.49 -11.16 12.89
N SER A 41 9.79 -11.45 12.87
CA SER A 41 10.48 -12.06 11.73
C SER A 41 11.59 -12.99 12.22
N SER A 42 11.69 -14.19 11.65
CA SER A 42 12.82 -15.08 11.91
C SER A 42 14.10 -14.66 11.19
N ASP A 43 13.97 -13.83 10.16
CA ASP A 43 15.05 -13.51 9.22
C ASP A 43 15.62 -12.10 9.45
N ASP A 44 15.00 -11.32 10.35
CA ASP A 44 15.48 -10.04 10.82
C ASP A 44 15.75 -10.07 12.32
N THR A 45 17.02 -9.95 12.71
CA THR A 45 17.45 -9.93 14.12
C THR A 45 16.87 -8.76 14.93
N GLN A 46 16.36 -7.71 14.28
CA GLN A 46 15.66 -6.62 15.01
C GLN A 46 14.22 -6.99 15.38
N TYR A 47 13.68 -8.05 14.77
CA TYR A 47 12.33 -8.55 14.94
C TYR A 47 12.31 -10.04 15.32
N ASP A 48 13.43 -10.58 15.84
CA ASP A 48 13.54 -11.97 16.29
C ASP A 48 12.75 -12.26 17.58
N THR A 49 12.20 -11.20 18.17
CA THR A 49 11.25 -11.21 19.28
C THR A 49 10.01 -10.41 18.88
N THR A 50 8.89 -10.66 19.57
CA THR A 50 7.65 -9.91 19.33
C THR A 50 7.84 -8.44 19.65
N LEU A 51 7.62 -7.59 18.64
CA LEU A 51 7.54 -6.14 18.79
C LEU A 51 6.13 -5.62 18.48
N HIS A 52 5.88 -4.40 18.93
CA HIS A 52 4.61 -3.69 18.73
C HIS A 52 4.83 -2.44 17.86
N PRO A 53 3.83 -1.99 17.09
CA PRO A 53 3.87 -0.69 16.44
C PRO A 53 4.13 0.43 17.45
N ARG A 54 4.84 1.48 17.04
CA ARG A 54 5.08 2.67 17.87
C ARG A 54 3.87 3.57 17.92
N ASP A 55 3.13 3.62 16.82
CA ASP A 55 1.91 4.41 16.66
C ASP A 55 0.98 3.74 15.66
N ILE A 56 -0.30 4.11 15.70
CA ILE A 56 -1.33 3.60 14.80
C ILE A 56 -2.23 4.74 14.36
N ASP A 57 -2.18 5.06 13.07
CA ASP A 57 -3.18 5.92 12.45
C ASP A 57 -4.32 5.10 11.84
N ARG A 58 -5.46 5.77 11.60
CA ARG A 58 -6.65 5.09 11.10
C ARG A 58 -7.48 5.96 10.16
N PHE A 59 -8.14 5.29 9.22
CA PHE A 59 -9.27 5.79 8.46
C PHE A 59 -10.39 4.74 8.44
N SER A 60 -11.64 5.14 8.67
CA SER A 60 -12.78 4.22 8.58
C SER A 60 -13.85 4.76 7.66
N MET A 61 -14.49 3.86 6.92
CA MET A 61 -15.59 4.17 6.02
C MET A 61 -16.69 3.11 6.13
N VAL A 62 -17.93 3.49 5.83
CA VAL A 62 -19.03 2.54 5.73
C VAL A 62 -18.77 1.61 4.53
N LEU A 63 -18.78 0.31 4.78
CA LEU A 63 -18.58 -0.73 3.78
C LEU A 63 -19.91 -1.30 3.28
N ASP A 64 -20.80 -1.64 4.21
CA ASP A 64 -22.16 -2.10 3.95
C ASP A 64 -23.10 -1.42 4.95
N ASN A 65 -24.33 -1.17 4.51
CA ASN A 65 -25.40 -0.65 5.37
C ASN A 65 -26.70 -1.48 5.24
N ASP A 66 -26.75 -2.47 4.35
CA ASP A 66 -27.94 -3.28 4.11
C ASP A 66 -28.17 -4.29 5.25
N ASN A 67 -27.11 -4.74 5.92
CA ASN A 67 -27.14 -5.68 7.03
C ASN A 67 -26.81 -5.04 8.39
N GLY A 68 -27.11 -3.74 8.53
CA GLY A 68 -26.60 -2.87 9.58
C GLY A 68 -25.30 -2.18 9.15
N THR A 69 -24.93 -1.10 9.82
CA THR A 69 -23.74 -0.32 9.42
C THR A 69 -22.47 -1.10 9.76
N VAL A 70 -21.81 -1.61 8.73
CA VAL A 70 -20.52 -2.28 8.80
C VAL A 70 -19.44 -1.34 8.30
N TYR A 71 -18.30 -1.33 8.98
CA TYR A 71 -17.18 -0.48 8.61
C TYR A 71 -16.03 -1.27 7.99
N ARG A 72 -15.39 -0.63 7.01
CA ARG A 72 -14.01 -0.94 6.61
C ARG A 72 -13.10 -0.02 7.40
N ASN A 73 -12.18 -0.61 8.15
CA ASN A 73 -11.17 0.10 8.92
C ASN A 73 -9.83 -0.10 8.24
N ILE A 74 -9.16 0.99 7.92
CA ILE A 74 -7.80 1.01 7.39
C ILE A 74 -6.90 1.57 8.48
N LEU A 75 -5.88 0.81 8.85
CA LEU A 75 -4.95 1.11 9.92
C LEU A 75 -3.56 1.26 9.31
N TYR A 76 -2.78 2.18 9.84
CA TYR A 76 -1.40 2.43 9.45
C TYR A 76 -0.49 2.21 10.66
N LEU A 77 0.14 1.06 10.70
CA LEU A 77 1.00 0.63 11.79
C LEU A 77 2.40 1.17 11.57
N HIS A 78 2.83 2.11 12.41
CA HIS A 78 4.19 2.65 12.38
C HIS A 78 5.14 1.65 13.04
N THR A 79 6.04 1.06 12.27
CA THR A 79 6.95 0.02 12.76
C THR A 79 8.02 0.62 13.68
N PRO A 80 8.55 -0.17 14.63
CA PRO A 80 9.64 0.28 15.50
C PRO A 80 10.97 0.48 14.75
N PHE A 81 11.19 -0.29 13.70
CA PHE A 81 12.35 -0.20 12.80
C PHE A 81 11.93 -0.39 11.34
N SER A 82 12.65 0.19 10.40
CA SER A 82 12.36 0.00 8.97
C SER A 82 12.44 -1.48 8.58
N LEU A 83 11.42 -1.95 7.87
CA LEU A 83 11.36 -3.30 7.34
C LEU A 83 12.38 -3.48 6.23
N LYS A 84 13.11 -4.59 6.27
CA LYS A 84 14.15 -4.92 5.29
C LYS A 84 13.54 -5.50 4.03
N GLU A 85 14.13 -5.13 2.90
CA GLU A 85 13.79 -5.71 1.60
C GLU A 85 14.02 -7.23 1.60
N ASN A 86 13.09 -7.94 0.99
CA ASN A 86 13.11 -9.39 0.83
C ASN A 86 13.18 -10.18 2.14
N VAL A 87 12.75 -9.59 3.25
CA VAL A 87 12.55 -10.27 4.54
C VAL A 87 11.06 -10.38 4.82
N THR A 88 10.62 -11.56 5.28
CA THR A 88 9.21 -11.78 5.63
C THR A 88 8.95 -11.40 7.08
N TYR A 89 7.90 -10.61 7.30
CA TYR A 89 7.40 -10.23 8.61
C TYR A 89 6.00 -10.79 8.79
N THR A 90 5.72 -11.39 9.94
CA THR A 90 4.39 -11.86 10.33
C THR A 90 3.76 -10.84 11.26
N ILE A 91 2.56 -10.38 10.89
CA ILE A 91 1.75 -9.43 11.63
C ILE A 91 0.54 -10.18 12.18
N THR A 92 0.30 -10.02 13.48
CA THR A 92 -0.91 -10.55 14.13
C THR A 92 -1.65 -9.45 14.87
N PHE A 93 -2.97 -9.63 15.00
CA PHE A 93 -3.84 -8.76 15.76
C PHE A 93 -4.63 -9.60 16.77
N ASP A 94 -4.46 -9.31 18.04
CA ASP A 94 -5.18 -9.94 19.14
C ASP A 94 -6.51 -9.21 19.39
N THR A 95 -7.61 -9.88 19.06
CA THR A 95 -8.97 -9.36 19.24
C THR A 95 -9.71 -10.10 20.33
N ASP A 96 -10.56 -9.38 21.06
CA ASP A 96 -11.49 -10.03 21.99
C ASP A 96 -12.52 -10.91 21.25
N THR A 97 -13.16 -11.81 22.01
CA THR A 97 -14.03 -12.86 21.45
C THR A 97 -15.29 -12.37 20.78
N ASP A 98 -15.65 -11.09 20.83
CA ASP A 98 -16.92 -10.56 20.28
C ASP A 98 -16.74 -9.67 19.06
N GLN A 99 -15.56 -9.71 18.42
CA GLN A 99 -15.31 -9.05 17.13
C GLN A 99 -15.54 -10.03 15.98
N TYR A 100 -16.26 -9.59 14.95
CA TYR A 100 -16.63 -10.45 13.82
C TYR A 100 -16.13 -9.84 12.51
N PRO A 101 -15.23 -10.55 11.80
CA PRO A 101 -14.85 -10.17 10.46
C PRO A 101 -16.04 -10.21 9.50
N TYR A 102 -16.02 -9.36 8.48
CA TYR A 102 -17.11 -9.23 7.51
C TYR A 102 -16.62 -9.43 6.08
N SER A 103 -17.28 -10.34 5.37
CA SER A 103 -17.04 -10.58 3.95
C SER A 103 -18.04 -9.77 3.13
N TYR A 104 -17.55 -9.04 2.13
CA TYR A 104 -18.39 -8.24 1.23
C TYR A 104 -17.84 -8.31 -0.20
N ASN A 105 -18.71 -8.62 -1.16
CA ASN A 105 -18.34 -8.74 -2.58
C ASN A 105 -18.89 -7.60 -3.45
N GLY A 106 -19.38 -6.51 -2.85
CA GLY A 106 -20.01 -5.41 -3.56
C GLY A 106 -21.51 -5.58 -3.81
N THR A 107 -22.10 -6.74 -3.51
CA THR A 107 -23.55 -6.99 -3.66
C THR A 107 -24.16 -7.65 -2.42
N THR A 108 -23.44 -8.58 -1.81
CA THR A 108 -23.85 -9.30 -0.62
C THR A 108 -22.72 -9.30 0.38
N GLY A 109 -23.06 -9.21 1.67
CA GLY A 109 -22.09 -9.46 2.71
C GLY A 109 -22.67 -10.18 3.91
N TYR A 110 -21.77 -10.71 4.74
CA TYR A 110 -22.10 -11.49 5.91
C TYR A 110 -20.94 -11.47 6.92
N PHE A 111 -21.28 -11.57 8.20
CA PHE A 111 -20.29 -11.80 9.25
C PHE A 111 -19.78 -13.24 9.20
N VAL A 112 -18.47 -13.38 9.32
CA VAL A 112 -17.78 -14.68 9.30
C VAL A 112 -17.80 -15.25 10.71
N THR A 113 -18.02 -16.57 10.83
CA THR A 113 -18.09 -17.26 12.13
C THR A 113 -16.72 -17.43 12.79
N ASP A 114 -15.67 -17.54 11.97
CA ASP A 114 -14.29 -17.44 12.43
C ASP A 114 -14.01 -15.98 12.81
N LYS A 115 -13.60 -15.77 14.06
CA LYS A 115 -13.39 -14.45 14.65
C LYS A 115 -11.96 -13.96 14.50
N THR A 116 -11.14 -14.69 13.75
CA THR A 116 -9.71 -14.40 13.59
C THR A 116 -9.48 -13.38 12.48
N PHE A 117 -8.69 -12.35 12.78
CA PHE A 117 -8.08 -11.49 11.78
C PHE A 117 -6.61 -11.90 11.62
N GLY A 118 -6.16 -12.08 10.37
CA GLY A 118 -4.81 -12.56 10.10
C GLY A 118 -4.58 -14.01 10.55
N PRO A 119 -3.33 -14.44 10.79
CA PRO A 119 -2.08 -13.67 10.64
C PRO A 119 -1.85 -13.23 9.19
N TRP A 120 -1.10 -12.16 9.00
CA TRP A 120 -0.68 -11.71 7.66
C TRP A 120 0.84 -11.77 7.55
N ASN A 121 1.33 -12.09 6.36
CA ASN A 121 2.73 -12.00 6.03
C ASN A 121 2.94 -10.85 5.05
N ILE A 122 4.03 -10.12 5.23
CA ILE A 122 4.47 -9.10 4.29
C ILE A 122 5.96 -9.23 4.05
N ALA A 123 6.37 -9.10 2.80
CA ALA A 123 7.77 -9.13 2.42
C ALA A 123 8.04 -7.94 1.48
N PRO A 124 8.64 -6.83 1.97
CA PRO A 124 8.97 -5.71 1.11
C PRO A 124 9.74 -6.18 -0.12
N THR A 125 9.38 -5.64 -1.29
CA THR A 125 9.98 -5.89 -2.61
C THR A 125 9.92 -7.31 -3.20
N GLN A 126 9.50 -8.36 -2.48
CA GLN A 126 9.44 -9.73 -3.02
C GLN A 126 8.20 -10.00 -3.89
N ASP A 127 7.06 -9.39 -3.58
CA ASP A 127 5.80 -9.58 -4.31
C ASP A 127 5.00 -8.27 -4.45
N LEU A 128 3.78 -8.37 -4.97
CA LEU A 128 2.86 -7.23 -5.12
C LEU A 128 2.39 -6.64 -3.77
N SER A 129 2.46 -7.39 -2.66
CA SER A 129 2.14 -6.91 -1.32
C SER A 129 3.27 -6.08 -0.71
N GLY A 130 4.51 -6.35 -1.14
CA GLY A 130 5.72 -5.62 -0.78
C GLY A 130 5.99 -4.33 -1.57
N ALA A 131 5.09 -3.94 -2.49
CA ALA A 131 5.16 -2.65 -3.16
C ALA A 131 4.59 -1.54 -2.25
N SER A 132 5.28 -0.42 -2.17
CA SER A 132 4.82 0.80 -1.50
C SER A 132 3.62 1.39 -2.25
N GLN A 133 2.50 1.49 -1.56
CA GLN A 133 1.31 2.17 -2.06
C GLN A 133 1.46 3.70 -2.10
N ALA A 134 2.49 4.25 -1.46
CA ALA A 134 2.82 5.66 -1.54
C ALA A 134 3.43 6.06 -2.88
N ILE A 135 3.96 5.09 -3.67
CA ILE A 135 4.50 5.36 -5.01
C ILE A 135 3.48 4.97 -6.08
N LYS A 136 2.90 5.99 -6.70
CA LYS A 136 1.80 5.88 -7.66
C LYS A 136 2.32 5.98 -9.08
N VAL A 137 2.19 4.88 -9.79
CA VAL A 137 2.49 4.75 -11.21
C VAL A 137 1.22 4.41 -11.99
N ASN A 138 1.19 4.70 -13.28
CA ASN A 138 0.12 4.19 -14.13
C ASN A 138 0.24 2.67 -14.29
N GLN A 139 -0.67 1.92 -13.68
CA GLN A 139 -0.66 0.44 -13.69
C GLN A 139 -0.91 -0.17 -15.08
N HIS A 140 -1.48 0.58 -16.03
CA HIS A 140 -1.57 0.16 -17.43
C HIS A 140 -0.32 0.53 -18.24
N GLY A 141 0.50 1.43 -17.71
CA GLY A 141 1.71 1.94 -18.35
C GLY A 141 1.53 3.30 -19.05
N TYR A 142 2.63 3.76 -19.64
CA TYR A 142 2.76 5.06 -20.28
C TYR A 142 3.04 4.90 -21.78
N SER A 143 2.68 5.92 -22.55
CA SER A 143 2.97 5.98 -23.99
C SER A 143 4.49 6.05 -24.24
N ALA A 144 4.97 5.37 -25.29
CA ALA A 144 6.35 5.52 -25.74
C ALA A 144 6.63 6.85 -26.45
N VAL A 145 5.58 7.50 -26.98
CA VAL A 145 5.69 8.72 -27.78
C VAL A 145 5.32 9.99 -27.01
N GLY A 146 4.83 9.86 -25.78
CA GLY A 146 4.52 10.99 -24.91
C GLY A 146 5.69 11.28 -23.99
N ASP A 147 6.08 12.54 -23.93
CA ASP A 147 7.17 13.01 -23.07
C ASP A 147 6.67 13.39 -21.66
N ASP A 148 5.38 13.75 -21.54
CA ASP A 148 4.73 14.05 -20.25
C ASP A 148 4.36 12.76 -19.52
N ARG A 149 5.30 12.20 -18.75
CA ARG A 149 5.12 10.96 -17.98
C ARG A 149 5.59 11.18 -16.56
N TYR A 150 4.70 10.98 -15.60
CA TYR A 150 5.01 11.23 -14.20
C TYR A 150 4.59 10.04 -13.34
N ALA A 151 5.40 9.76 -12.33
CA ALA A 151 4.97 9.05 -11.14
C ALA A 151 4.82 10.05 -9.99
N TYR A 152 3.96 9.72 -9.04
CA TYR A 152 3.72 10.56 -7.87
C TYR A 152 4.06 9.79 -6.59
N VAL A 153 4.59 10.49 -5.60
CA VAL A 153 4.87 9.95 -4.27
C VAL A 153 4.09 10.76 -3.25
N GLY A 154 3.27 10.09 -2.46
CA GLY A 154 2.37 10.72 -1.50
C GLY A 154 1.34 9.72 -0.98
N TYR A 155 0.87 9.92 0.25
CA TYR A 155 -0.16 9.09 0.83
C TYR A 155 -0.91 9.82 1.96
N TRP A 156 -2.19 9.51 2.15
CA TRP A 156 -2.99 10.03 3.27
C TRP A 156 -3.18 8.94 4.34
N LEU A 157 -2.69 9.20 5.54
CA LEU A 157 -2.69 8.27 6.67
C LEU A 157 -3.94 8.39 7.56
N GLY A 158 -5.02 9.04 7.10
CA GLY A 158 -6.22 9.18 7.91
C GLY A 158 -5.99 10.16 9.06
N THR A 159 -6.06 9.69 10.31
CA THR A 159 -5.76 10.50 11.50
C THR A 159 -4.33 11.04 11.53
N GLY A 160 -3.39 10.37 10.85
CA GLY A 160 -1.98 10.76 10.79
C GLY A 160 -1.67 11.90 9.84
N GLY A 161 -2.64 12.33 9.03
CA GLY A 161 -2.43 13.39 8.05
C GLY A 161 -1.73 12.91 6.78
N ALA A 162 -1.07 13.83 6.08
CA ALA A 162 -0.23 13.52 4.94
C ALA A 162 1.00 12.74 5.40
N LEU A 163 1.42 11.77 4.60
CA LEU A 163 2.70 11.08 4.79
C LEU A 163 3.84 12.11 4.70
N ASP A 164 4.64 12.20 5.76
CA ASP A 164 5.84 13.03 5.79
C ASP A 164 6.92 12.42 4.89
N ILE A 165 7.24 13.11 3.80
CA ILE A 165 8.27 12.69 2.85
C ILE A 165 9.34 13.78 2.86
N ILE A 166 10.59 13.38 3.13
CA ILE A 166 11.72 14.31 3.09
C ILE A 166 11.87 14.83 1.66
N ASN A 167 11.65 16.14 1.48
CA ASN A 167 11.84 16.78 0.18
C ASN A 167 13.29 16.59 -0.29
N GLY A 168 13.46 16.18 -1.55
CA GLY A 168 14.76 15.84 -2.12
C GLY A 168 15.22 14.41 -1.85
N SER A 169 14.40 13.56 -1.20
CA SER A 169 14.68 12.11 -1.10
C SER A 169 15.10 11.53 -2.45
N ALA A 170 16.15 10.72 -2.42
CA ALA A 170 16.68 10.13 -3.63
C ALA A 170 15.74 9.03 -4.15
N TYR A 171 15.72 8.85 -5.46
CA TYR A 171 15.09 7.72 -6.11
C TYR A 171 16.02 7.09 -7.14
N THR A 172 15.82 5.81 -7.39
CA THR A 172 16.43 5.08 -8.50
C THR A 172 15.34 4.35 -9.28
N ILE A 173 15.38 4.46 -10.60
CA ILE A 173 14.53 3.71 -11.52
C ILE A 173 15.33 2.52 -12.03
N TYR A 174 14.75 1.34 -11.92
CA TYR A 174 15.34 0.08 -12.35
C TYR A 174 14.59 -0.49 -13.54
N ARG A 175 15.32 -1.07 -14.49
CA ARG A 175 14.74 -1.95 -15.50
C ARG A 175 14.34 -3.26 -14.84
N ALA A 176 13.08 -3.66 -15.01
CA ALA A 176 12.53 -4.83 -14.33
C ALA A 176 13.12 -6.17 -14.81
N SER A 177 13.62 -6.24 -16.05
CA SER A 177 14.13 -7.48 -16.64
C SER A 177 15.45 -7.96 -16.04
N ASP A 178 16.28 -7.05 -15.56
CA ASP A 178 17.66 -7.34 -15.12
C ASP A 178 18.08 -6.57 -13.86
N ASN A 179 17.16 -5.80 -13.25
CA ASN A 179 17.39 -4.96 -12.08
C ASN A 179 18.54 -3.94 -12.28
N THR A 180 18.80 -3.52 -13.51
CA THR A 180 19.79 -2.46 -13.78
C THR A 180 19.20 -1.10 -13.46
N ALA A 181 19.91 -0.29 -12.68
CA ALA A 181 19.57 1.12 -12.49
C ALA A 181 19.74 1.87 -13.83
N VAL A 182 18.66 2.50 -14.31
CA VAL A 182 18.64 3.22 -15.60
C VAL A 182 18.56 4.72 -15.43
N GLU A 183 18.04 5.20 -14.30
CA GLU A 183 17.91 6.62 -13.98
C GLU A 183 17.94 6.81 -12.46
N GLN A 184 18.48 7.95 -12.02
CA GLN A 184 18.53 8.35 -10.62
C GLN A 184 18.22 9.83 -10.52
N GLY A 185 17.58 10.22 -9.42
CA GLY A 185 17.24 11.61 -9.17
C GLY A 185 16.79 11.85 -7.74
N SER A 186 16.18 13.01 -7.53
CA SER A 186 15.57 13.40 -6.26
C SER A 186 14.12 13.79 -6.48
N LEU A 187 13.26 13.46 -5.52
CA LEU A 187 11.86 13.85 -5.55
C LEU A 187 11.72 15.36 -5.69
N THR A 188 10.80 15.79 -6.56
CA THR A 188 10.43 17.19 -6.70
C THR A 188 9.10 17.45 -6.01
N TYR A 189 9.07 18.33 -5.03
CA TYR A 189 7.81 18.74 -4.39
C TYR A 189 6.88 19.39 -5.41
N ARG A 190 5.65 18.86 -5.52
CA ARG A 190 4.66 19.29 -6.51
C ARG A 190 3.57 20.17 -5.92
N GLY A 191 3.25 19.99 -4.65
CA GLY A 191 2.24 20.74 -3.93
C GLY A 191 1.35 19.88 -3.03
N ASP A 192 0.59 20.54 -2.17
CA ASP A 192 -0.44 19.90 -1.35
C ASP A 192 -1.72 19.74 -2.17
N ASP A 193 -2.23 18.51 -2.29
CA ASP A 193 -3.49 18.26 -2.97
C ASP A 193 -4.66 18.32 -1.99
N SER A 194 -5.35 19.46 -1.98
CA SER A 194 -6.55 19.70 -1.14
C SER A 194 -7.67 18.65 -1.29
N ARG A 195 -7.71 17.87 -2.38
CA ARG A 195 -8.74 16.86 -2.60
C ARG A 195 -8.43 15.53 -1.92
N SER A 196 -7.16 15.13 -1.90
CA SER A 196 -6.69 13.90 -1.26
C SER A 196 -6.16 14.12 0.15
N GLY A 197 -5.77 15.36 0.48
CA GLY A 197 -5.07 15.70 1.72
C GLY A 197 -3.58 15.36 1.69
N GLU A 198 -3.05 14.89 0.55
CA GLU A 198 -1.67 14.44 0.44
C GLU A 198 -0.69 15.58 0.15
N GLU A 199 0.52 15.42 0.66
CA GLU A 199 1.70 16.11 0.18
C GLU A 199 2.26 15.35 -1.03
N VAL A 200 2.21 15.96 -2.21
CA VAL A 200 2.54 15.27 -3.46
C VAL A 200 3.94 15.66 -3.93
N HIS A 201 4.75 14.64 -4.18
CA HIS A 201 6.02 14.74 -4.88
C HIS A 201 5.91 14.07 -6.26
N GLU A 202 6.71 14.53 -7.21
CA GLU A 202 6.74 13.98 -8.57
C GLU A 202 8.12 13.44 -8.96
N ILE A 203 8.08 12.45 -9.84
CA ILE A 203 9.22 11.86 -10.54
C ILE A 203 8.93 11.97 -12.04
N ASP A 204 9.81 12.63 -12.77
CA ASP A 204 9.75 12.72 -14.23
C ASP A 204 10.25 11.40 -14.85
N LEU A 205 9.44 10.84 -15.74
CA LEU A 205 9.70 9.60 -16.48
C LEU A 205 9.91 9.88 -17.98
N GLY A 206 9.97 11.14 -18.39
CA GLY A 206 10.06 11.61 -19.77
C GLY A 206 11.28 11.07 -20.52
N ASN A 207 12.38 10.78 -19.84
CA ASN A 207 13.62 10.28 -20.46
C ASN A 207 13.66 8.75 -20.66
N LEU A 208 12.70 8.02 -20.10
CA LEU A 208 12.71 6.57 -20.16
C LEU A 208 12.33 6.04 -21.54
N SER A 209 13.04 5.00 -21.99
CA SER A 209 12.72 4.28 -23.23
C SER A 209 11.57 3.29 -23.02
N SER A 210 11.12 2.64 -24.11
CA SER A 210 10.13 1.57 -23.99
C SER A 210 10.70 0.38 -23.22
N GLY A 211 9.93 -0.17 -22.30
CA GLY A 211 10.38 -1.24 -21.41
C GLY A 211 9.50 -1.38 -20.17
N GLU A 212 9.91 -2.25 -19.25
CA GLU A 212 9.28 -2.42 -17.94
C GLU A 212 10.22 -1.95 -16.84
N TYR A 213 9.68 -1.21 -15.88
CA TYR A 213 10.45 -0.50 -14.86
C TYR A 213 9.77 -0.56 -13.50
N TYR A 214 10.54 -0.33 -12.45
CA TYR A 214 10.03 0.00 -11.12
C TYR A 214 10.90 1.11 -10.50
N ILE A 215 10.32 1.86 -9.56
CA ILE A 215 10.98 2.95 -8.85
C ILE A 215 11.28 2.48 -7.43
N VAL A 216 12.45 2.80 -6.92
CA VAL A 216 12.77 2.73 -5.49
C VAL A 216 13.03 4.15 -5.00
N VAL A 217 12.37 4.53 -3.91
CA VAL A 217 12.51 5.84 -3.27
C VAL A 217 13.02 5.62 -1.85
N ASP A 218 14.09 6.30 -1.48
CA ASP A 218 14.71 6.17 -0.16
C ASP A 218 13.71 6.53 0.95
N GLY A 219 13.59 5.65 1.94
CA GLY A 219 12.63 5.79 3.06
C GLY A 219 11.17 5.49 2.71
N VAL A 220 10.83 5.28 1.44
CA VAL A 220 9.45 4.98 1.00
C VAL A 220 9.34 3.54 0.49
N GLY A 221 10.33 3.05 -0.26
CA GLY A 221 10.36 1.67 -0.77
C GLY A 221 10.15 1.61 -2.27
N ARG A 222 9.54 0.51 -2.75
CA ARG A 222 9.48 0.15 -4.19
C ARG A 222 8.08 0.30 -4.77
N SER A 223 7.94 0.87 -5.96
CA SER A 223 6.67 0.93 -6.69
C SER A 223 6.23 -0.43 -7.23
N TYR A 224 4.98 -0.50 -7.71
CA TYR A 224 4.60 -1.54 -8.66
C TYR A 224 5.44 -1.44 -9.94
N THR A 225 5.66 -2.57 -10.61
CA THR A 225 6.23 -2.59 -11.96
C THR A 225 5.24 -1.91 -12.91
N PHE A 226 5.74 -1.02 -13.77
CA PHE A 226 4.97 -0.34 -14.82
C PHE A 226 5.69 -0.44 -16.15
N ARG A 227 4.98 -0.14 -17.24
CA ARG A 227 5.48 -0.26 -18.61
C ARG A 227 5.51 1.08 -19.33
N ILE A 228 6.49 1.28 -20.20
CA ILE A 228 6.52 2.33 -21.22
C ILE A 228 6.45 1.68 -22.60
N GLY A 229 5.59 2.21 -23.47
CA GLY A 229 5.35 1.60 -24.78
C GLY A 229 4.43 0.38 -24.72
N GLY A 230 3.52 0.35 -23.73
CA GLY A 230 2.33 -0.50 -23.77
C GLY A 230 1.41 -0.09 -24.92
N SER A 231 0.60 -1.01 -25.43
CA SER A 231 -0.36 -0.62 -26.45
C SER A 231 -1.48 0.18 -25.77
N ALA A 232 -1.55 1.50 -25.99
CA ALA A 232 -2.72 2.31 -25.60
C ALA A 232 -4.03 1.72 -26.17
N PHE A 233 -3.89 0.89 -27.22
CA PHE A 233 -4.94 0.09 -27.82
C PHE A 233 -5.53 -0.99 -26.92
N GLU A 234 -4.83 -1.54 -25.92
CA GLU A 234 -5.40 -2.59 -25.06
C GLU A 234 -6.54 -2.07 -24.18
N ALA A 235 -6.36 -0.90 -23.55
CA ALA A 235 -7.42 -0.26 -22.77
C ALA A 235 -8.58 0.16 -23.66
N PHE A 236 -8.30 0.76 -24.82
CA PHE A 236 -9.31 1.15 -25.80
C PHE A 236 -10.09 -0.07 -26.34
N TYR A 237 -9.39 -1.14 -26.72
CA TYR A 237 -9.99 -2.37 -27.23
C TYR A 237 -10.88 -3.03 -26.18
N THR A 238 -10.41 -3.10 -24.94
CA THR A 238 -11.19 -3.64 -23.82
C THR A 238 -12.46 -2.83 -23.59
N ALA A 239 -12.36 -1.50 -23.56
CA ALA A 239 -13.52 -0.61 -23.42
C ALA A 239 -14.49 -0.75 -24.60
N ALA A 240 -13.97 -0.81 -25.83
CA ALA A 240 -14.78 -0.94 -27.04
C ALA A 240 -15.50 -2.28 -27.15
N ARG A 241 -14.94 -3.37 -26.62
CA ARG A 241 -15.62 -4.68 -26.54
C ARG A 241 -16.72 -4.75 -25.47
N GLY A 242 -16.73 -3.81 -24.52
CA GLY A 242 -17.74 -3.72 -23.48
C GLY A 242 -19.01 -2.98 -23.89
N LEU A 243 -19.03 -2.40 -25.10
CA LEU A 243 -20.17 -1.73 -25.73
C LEU A 243 -20.95 -2.70 -26.63
#